data_AF-X1Q603-F1
#
_entry.id   AF-X1Q603-F1
#
_cell.length_a   1.000
_cell.length_b   1.000
_cell.length_c   1.000
_cell.angle_alpha   90.00
_cell.angle_beta   90.00
_cell.angle_gamma   90.00
#
_symmetry.space_group_name_H-M   'P 1'
#
loop_
_entity.id
_entity.type
_entity.pdbx_description
1 polymer ?
#
loop_
_entity_poly.entity_id
_entity_poly.type
_entity_poly.pdbx_seq_one_letter_code
_entity_poly.pdbx_strand_id
1 'polypeptide(L)' 'FKNILKNLRETKLSILSKMVETIKNNPEYEKVGMILCHNGVVRGYSKDGRKVKGLKVKLDKTKLINLINRIK' A
#
# COMPACT_ATOMS: atom_id res chain seq x y z
N PHE A 1 14.07 14.13 -6.19
CA PHE A 1 14.11 13.77 -4.75
C PHE A 1 13.84 14.94 -3.81
N LYS A 2 14.55 16.08 -3.89
CA LYS A 2 14.32 17.26 -3.02
C LYS A 2 12.87 17.83 -3.05
N ASN A 3 12.17 17.75 -4.18
CA ASN A 3 10.76 18.21 -4.29
C ASN A 3 9.72 17.29 -3.65
N ILE A 4 10.03 16.01 -3.40
CA ILE A 4 9.10 15.07 -2.74
C ILE A 4 9.02 15.38 -1.24
N LEU A 5 10.12 15.86 -0.65
CA LEU A 5 10.18 16.21 0.76
C LEU A 5 9.49 17.55 1.08
N LYS A 6 9.37 18.45 0.10
CA LYS A 6 8.77 19.78 0.32
C LYS A 6 7.23 19.72 0.47
N ASN A 7 6.59 18.67 -0.03
CA ASN A 7 5.15 18.40 0.10
C ASN A 7 4.75 17.56 1.33
N LEU A 8 5.71 17.11 2.15
CA LEU A 8 5.41 16.34 3.37
C LEU A 8 4.95 17.22 4.56
N ARG A 9 4.89 18.55 4.39
CA ARG A 9 4.59 19.48 5.48
C ARG A 9 3.13 19.93 5.60
N GLU A 10 2.17 19.41 4.83
CA GLU A 10 0.78 19.89 4.97
C GLU A 10 -0.36 18.85 4.86
N THR A 11 -0.13 17.54 4.98
CA THR A 11 -1.28 16.61 5.13
C THR A 11 -0.95 15.27 5.80
N LYS A 12 -1.62 15.01 6.93
CA LYS A 12 -2.23 13.74 7.38
C LYS A 12 -1.60 12.45 6.80
N LEU A 13 -0.91 11.67 7.65
CA LEU A 13 -0.27 10.34 7.43
C LEU A 13 -0.39 9.71 6.03
N SER A 14 0.73 9.19 5.50
CA SER A 14 0.73 8.37 4.28
C SER A 14 -0.25 7.20 4.36
N ILE A 15 -0.73 6.70 3.22
CA ILE A 15 -1.66 5.55 3.19
C ILE A 15 -1.09 4.32 3.91
N LEU A 16 0.21 4.07 3.77
CA LEU A 16 0.89 2.98 4.46
C LEU A 16 0.88 3.18 5.98
N SER A 17 1.19 4.39 6.44
CA SER A 17 1.18 4.72 7.86
C SER A 17 -0.22 4.54 8.46
N LYS A 18 -1.28 4.95 7.74
CA LYS A 18 -2.67 4.73 8.15
C LYS A 18 -3.04 3.25 8.24
N MET A 19 -2.57 2.43 7.30
CA MET A 19 -2.81 0.98 7.33
C MET A 19 -2.10 0.32 8.51
N VAL A 20 -0.86 0.71 8.81
CA VAL A 20 -0.13 0.24 9.99
C VAL A 20 -0.84 0.65 11.27
N GLU A 21 -1.31 1.89 11.37
CA GLU A 21 -2.09 2.37 12.52
C GLU A 21 -3.39 1.58 12.72
N THR A 22 -4.08 1.25 11.63
CA THR A 22 -5.29 0.41 11.67
C THR A 22 -5.00 -0.97 12.25
N ILE A 23 -3.86 -1.58 11.89
CA ILE A 23 -3.43 -2.88 12.45
C ILE A 23 -3.07 -2.74 13.93
N LYS A 24 -2.36 -1.66 14.31
CA LYS A 24 -1.94 -1.38 15.68
C LYS A 24 -3.10 -1.15 16.65
N ASN A 25 -4.22 -0.62 16.15
CA ASN A 25 -5.43 -0.38 16.94
C ASN A 25 -6.26 -1.65 17.17
N ASN A 26 -5.82 -2.82 16.67
CA ASN A 26 -6.46 -4.09 17.00
C ASN A 26 -6.18 -4.45 18.48
N PRO A 27 -7.20 -4.83 19.27
CA PRO A 27 -7.01 -5.22 20.67
C PRO A 27 -6.00 -6.35 20.90
N GLU A 28 -5.81 -7.24 19.92
CA GLU A 28 -4.87 -8.35 19.98
C GLU A 28 -3.48 -8.01 19.40
N TYR A 29 -3.21 -6.74 19.09
CA TYR A 29 -1.96 -6.32 18.46
C TYR A 29 -0.72 -6.71 19.27
N GLU A 30 -0.85 -6.79 20.60
CA GLU A 30 0.22 -7.28 21.49
C GLU A 30 0.74 -8.68 21.13
N LYS A 31 -0.05 -9.49 20.41
CA LYS A 31 0.33 -10.84 19.95
C LYS A 31 1.11 -10.82 18.63
N VAL A 32 1.23 -9.66 17.97
CA VAL A 32 1.83 -9.53 16.64
C VAL A 32 3.34 -9.30 16.74
N GLY A 33 4.15 -10.26 16.29
CA GLY A 33 5.60 -10.12 16.23
C GLY A 33 6.13 -9.36 15.00
N MET A 34 5.33 -9.25 13.93
CA MET A 34 5.73 -8.60 12.68
C MET A 34 4.52 -8.13 11.86
N ILE A 35 4.65 -6.96 11.22
CA ILE A 35 3.75 -6.54 10.13
C ILE A 35 4.55 -6.60 8.82
N LEU A 36 4.13 -7.46 7.89
CA LEU A 36 4.71 -7.53 6.54
C LEU A 36 3.84 -6.74 5.55
N CYS A 37 4.46 -5.83 4.80
CA CYS A 37 3.77 -5.02 3.79
C CYS A 37 4.45 -5.18 2.43
N HIS A 38 3.66 -5.38 1.38
CA HIS A 38 4.12 -5.33 -0.01
C HIS A 38 3.58 -4.06 -0.69
N ASN A 39 4.45 -3.07 -0.91
CA ASN A 39 4.04 -1.76 -1.42
C ASN A 39 4.55 -1.55 -2.85
N GLY A 40 3.69 -1.79 -3.83
CA GLY A 40 3.98 -1.52 -5.24
C GLY A 40 3.86 -0.04 -5.59
N VAL A 41 4.86 0.52 -6.28
CA VAL A 41 4.84 1.91 -6.78
C VAL A 41 4.87 1.90 -8.31
N VAL A 42 3.98 2.68 -8.94
CA VAL A 42 3.94 2.81 -10.40
C VAL A 42 5.22 3.50 -10.88
N ARG A 43 5.93 2.87 -11.81
CA ARG A 43 7.15 3.43 -12.41
C ARG A 43 6.81 4.57 -13.36
N GLY A 44 7.70 5.56 -13.47
CA GLY A 44 7.52 6.70 -14.37
C GLY A 44 7.59 6.37 -15.86
N TYR A 45 8.16 5.23 -16.22
CA TYR A 45 8.29 4.74 -17.60
C TYR A 45 7.93 3.25 -17.69
N SER A 46 7.36 2.84 -18.81
CA SER A 46 7.07 1.45 -19.16
C SER A 46 8.34 0.70 -19.55
N LYS A 47 8.25 -0.63 -19.72
CA LYS A 47 9.41 -1.46 -20.11
C LYS A 47 10.00 -1.06 -21.47
N ASP A 48 9.19 -0.49 -22.35
CA ASP A 48 9.59 0.00 -23.67
C ASP A 48 9.89 1.51 -23.69
N GLY A 49 10.07 2.15 -22.53
CA GLY A 49 10.55 3.52 -22.42
C GLY A 49 9.49 4.63 -22.57
N ARG A 50 8.21 4.30 -22.76
CA ARG A 50 7.13 5.31 -22.81
C ARG A 50 6.83 5.87 -21.43
N LYS A 51 6.56 7.18 -21.34
CA LYS A 51 6.19 7.84 -20.08
C LYS A 51 4.82 7.34 -19.60
N VAL A 52 4.74 6.88 -18.36
CA VAL A 52 3.50 6.40 -17.75
C VAL A 52 2.76 7.56 -17.11
N LYS A 53 1.49 7.74 -17.47
CA LYS A 53 0.60 8.75 -16.87
C LYS A 53 -0.14 8.23 -15.63
N GLY A 54 -0.29 6.92 -15.50
CA GLY A 54 -0.97 6.27 -14.38
C GLY A 54 -1.19 4.77 -14.64
N LEU A 55 -1.77 4.09 -13.64
CA LEU A 55 -2.13 2.68 -13.70
C LEU A 55 -3.62 2.53 -13.36
N LYS A 56 -4.37 1.81 -14.20
CA LYS A 56 -5.75 1.40 -13.90
C LYS A 56 -5.74 -0.09 -13.55
N VAL A 57 -6.23 -0.42 -12.36
CA VAL A 57 -6.32 -1.80 -11.87
C VAL A 57 -7.79 -2.20 -11.78
N LYS A 58 -8.10 -3.44 -12.16
CA LYS A 58 -9.40 -4.08 -11.91
C LYS A 58 -9.16 -5.24 -10.94
N LEU A 59 -10.09 -5.43 -10.01
CA LEU A 59 -10.03 -6.46 -8.99
C LEU A 59 -11.21 -7.42 -9.15
N ASP A 60 -10.92 -8.72 -9.16
CA ASP A 60 -11.92 -9.77 -8.92
C ASP A 60 -12.07 -9.94 -7.40
N LYS A 61 -13.18 -9.44 -6.86
CA LYS A 61 -13.44 -9.46 -5.41
C LYS A 61 -13.63 -10.88 -4.89
N THR A 62 -14.26 -11.76 -5.67
CA THR A 62 -14.53 -13.14 -5.28
C THR A 62 -13.23 -13.91 -5.13
N LYS A 63 -12.32 -13.79 -6.10
CA LYS A 63 -11.00 -14.43 -6.01
C LYS A 63 -10.16 -13.89 -4.85
N LEU A 64 -10.22 -12.59 -4.58
CA LEU A 64 -9.50 -11.99 -3.45
C LEU A 64 -9.98 -12.56 -2.12
N ILE A 65 -11.30 -12.64 -1.91
CA ILE A 65 -11.88 -13.19 -0.67
C ILE A 65 -11.49 -14.67 -0.51
N ASN A 66 -11.59 -15.45 -1.58
CA ASN A 66 -11.18 -16.86 -1.56
C ASN A 66 -9.70 -17.03 -1.22
N LEU A 67 -8.82 -16.14 -1.69
CA LEU A 67 -7.40 -16.17 -1.34
C LEU A 67 -7.16 -15.84 0.14
N ILE A 68 -7.80 -14.79 0.67
CA ILE A 68 -7.67 -14.38 2.07
C ILE A 68 -8.11 -15.53 3.00
N ASN A 69 -9.21 -16.21 2.67
CA ASN A 69 -9.74 -17.31 3.48
C ASN A 69 -8.84 -18.56 3.48
N ARG A 70 -7.89 -18.70 2.53
CA ARG A 70 -6.92 -19.80 2.50
C ARG A 70 -5.67 -19.55 3.36
N ILE A 71 -5.42 -18.29 3.73
CA ILE A 71 -4.23 -17.87 4.48
C ILE A 71 -4.53 -17.72 5.98
N LYS A 72 -5.82 -17.62 6.35
CA LYS A 72 -6.29 -17.79 7.73
C LYS A 72 -6.12 -19.24 8.17
#